data_AF-A0A9Q8MCQ4-F1
#
_entry.id   AF-A0A9Q8MCQ4-F1
#
_cell.length_a   1.000
_cell.length_b   1.000
_cell.length_c   1.000
_cell.angle_alpha   90.00
_cell.angle_beta   90.00
_cell.angle_gamma   90.00
#
_symmetry.space_group_name_H-M   'P 1'
#
loop_
_entity.id
_entity.type
_entity.pdbx_description
1 polymer ?
#
loop_
_entity_poly.entity_id
_entity_poly.type
_entity_poly.pdbx_seq_one_letter_code
_entity_poly.pdbx_strand_id
1 'polypeptide(L)'
;MLKKLISTSFILLLIGCSNKAVIDLPDSQRDAKSYAIAYQTTVQSFQGIVGENYEVDDFTRGAQAWYRGDIKTSIANIRDQLYNQLQDSDLYAFRSGVVFAGELQNNFSRLNQNCWSLLNKPSLTQGIYDAMRDLRRDRVREENDPYLTAGTEQFLQNCRK
;
A
#
# COMPACT_ATOMS: atom_id res chain seq x y z
N MET A 1 -39.81 -53.91 -12.16
CA MET A 1 -38.82 -53.17 -12.99
C MET A 1 -38.56 -51.82 -12.32
N LEU A 2 -37.45 -51.68 -11.59
CA LEU A 2 -37.12 -50.45 -10.87
C LEU A 2 -35.81 -49.90 -11.45
N LYS A 3 -35.90 -48.87 -12.30
CA LYS A 3 -34.75 -48.16 -12.88
C LYS A 3 -34.11 -47.31 -11.78
N LYS A 4 -32.88 -47.64 -11.36
CA LYS A 4 -32.06 -46.76 -10.52
C LYS A 4 -31.47 -45.66 -11.40
N LEU A 5 -31.88 -44.41 -11.17
CA LEU A 5 -31.23 -43.22 -11.70
C LEU A 5 -29.85 -43.08 -11.05
N ILE A 6 -28.81 -43.06 -11.87
CA ILE A 6 -27.45 -42.69 -11.47
C ILE A 6 -27.40 -41.16 -11.47
N SER A 7 -27.36 -40.56 -10.29
CA SER A 7 -27.14 -39.13 -10.08
C SER A 7 -25.67 -38.81 -10.30
N THR A 8 -25.31 -38.34 -11.49
CA THR A 8 -23.99 -37.79 -11.80
C THR A 8 -23.88 -36.39 -11.19
N SER A 9 -23.24 -36.30 -10.02
CA SER A 9 -22.82 -35.02 -9.43
C SER A 9 -21.77 -34.36 -10.33
N PHE A 10 -22.17 -33.34 -11.07
CA PHE A 10 -21.27 -32.37 -11.69
C PHE A 10 -20.64 -31.53 -10.58
N ILE A 11 -19.37 -31.76 -10.27
CA ILE A 11 -18.57 -30.86 -9.44
C ILE A 11 -18.13 -29.70 -10.35
N LEU A 12 -18.86 -28.58 -10.28
CA LEU A 12 -18.40 -27.30 -10.83
C LEU A 12 -17.30 -26.75 -9.91
N LEU A 13 -16.05 -26.87 -10.34
CA LEU A 13 -14.92 -26.09 -9.81
C LEU A 13 -15.05 -24.65 -10.33
N LEU A 14 -15.68 -23.78 -9.53
CA LEU A 14 -15.61 -22.33 -9.72
C LEU A 14 -14.21 -21.85 -9.34
N ILE A 15 -13.31 -21.75 -10.33
CA ILE A 15 -12.06 -21.01 -10.19
C ILE A 15 -12.46 -19.53 -10.11
N GLY A 16 -12.61 -19.01 -8.90
CA GLY A 16 -12.84 -17.58 -8.68
C GLY A 16 -11.67 -16.78 -9.24
N CYS A 17 -11.96 -15.80 -10.09
CA CYS A 17 -10.99 -14.81 -10.55
C CYS A 17 -10.46 -14.06 -9.33
N SER A 18 -9.32 -14.47 -8.79
CA SER A 18 -8.63 -13.69 -7.77
C SER A 18 -7.99 -12.50 -8.48
N ASN A 19 -8.50 -11.29 -8.20
CA ASN A 19 -7.78 -10.06 -8.56
C ASN A 19 -6.40 -10.14 -7.90
N LYS A 20 -5.37 -10.22 -8.73
CA LYS A 20 -3.99 -10.37 -8.28
C LYS A 20 -3.59 -9.11 -7.52
N ALA A 21 -3.19 -9.28 -6.27
CA ALA A 21 -2.68 -8.18 -5.46
C ALA A 21 -1.50 -7.46 -6.14
N VAL A 22 -1.44 -6.13 -5.99
CA VAL A 22 -0.31 -5.32 -6.50
C VAL A 22 1.02 -5.74 -5.88
N ILE A 23 0.98 -6.08 -4.58
CA ILE A 23 2.10 -6.65 -3.83
C ILE A 23 1.53 -7.55 -2.72
N ASP A 24 2.20 -8.67 -2.47
CA ASP A 24 1.87 -9.62 -1.40
C ASP A 24 3.15 -10.30 -0.90
N LEU A 25 3.88 -9.58 -0.05
CA LEU A 25 5.11 -10.09 0.56
C LEU A 25 4.77 -11.08 1.68
N PRO A 26 5.41 -12.26 1.70
CA PRO A 26 5.30 -13.15 2.84
C PRO A 26 5.88 -12.48 4.09
N ASP A 27 5.36 -12.80 5.27
CA ASP A 27 5.78 -12.18 6.53
C ASP A 27 7.29 -12.26 6.77
N SER A 28 7.93 -13.35 6.33
CA SER A 28 9.38 -13.55 6.42
C SER A 28 10.21 -12.57 5.58
N GLN A 29 9.60 -11.88 4.61
CA GLN A 29 10.25 -10.87 3.77
C GLN A 29 9.86 -9.44 4.13
N ARG A 30 8.98 -9.24 5.13
CA ARG A 30 8.58 -7.92 5.60
C ARG A 30 9.58 -7.40 6.63
N ASP A 31 10.33 -6.38 6.23
CA ASP A 31 11.14 -5.60 7.15
C ASP A 31 10.22 -4.76 8.05
N ALA A 32 10.13 -5.14 9.33
CA ALA A 32 9.15 -4.61 10.28
C ALA A 32 9.19 -3.08 10.38
N LYS A 33 10.38 -2.48 10.49
CA LYS A 33 10.52 -1.02 10.57
C LYS A 33 9.98 -0.28 9.36
N SER A 34 10.22 -0.82 8.16
CA SER A 34 9.76 -0.22 6.91
C SER A 34 8.26 -0.41 6.75
N TYR A 35 7.75 -1.61 7.03
CA TYR A 35 6.32 -1.88 6.98
C TYR A 35 5.53 -0.98 7.94
N ALA A 36 5.92 -0.96 9.22
CA ALA A 36 5.16 -0.32 10.28
C ALA A 36 5.03 1.19 10.07
N ILE A 37 6.14 1.88 9.79
CA ILE A 37 6.10 3.33 9.58
C ILE A 37 5.28 3.71 8.35
N ALA A 38 5.35 2.91 7.29
CA ALA A 38 4.58 3.14 6.08
C ALA A 38 3.09 2.91 6.30
N TYR A 39 2.72 1.82 6.99
CA TYR A 39 1.34 1.52 7.34
C TYR A 39 0.73 2.65 8.18
N GLN A 40 1.38 3.00 9.30
CA GLN A 40 0.85 4.00 10.23
C GLN A 40 0.77 5.40 9.59
N THR A 41 1.78 5.81 8.82
CA THR A 41 1.74 7.11 8.13
C THR A 41 0.63 7.15 7.07
N THR A 42 0.37 6.03 6.40
CA THR A 42 -0.71 5.93 5.41
C THR A 42 -2.07 6.01 6.08
N VAL A 43 -2.30 5.26 7.16
CA VAL A 43 -3.52 5.36 7.98
C VAL A 43 -3.75 6.81 8.42
N GLN A 44 -2.74 7.44 9.01
CA GLN A 44 -2.85 8.83 9.48
C GLN A 44 -3.20 9.81 8.36
N SER A 45 -2.64 9.61 7.16
CA SER A 45 -2.83 10.53 6.03
C SER A 45 -4.17 10.36 5.33
N PHE A 46 -4.75 9.17 5.37
CA PHE A 46 -5.90 8.81 4.54
C PHE A 46 -7.14 8.35 5.31
N GLN A 47 -7.09 8.35 6.64
CA GLN A 47 -8.27 8.12 7.48
C GLN A 47 -9.40 9.09 7.11
N GLY A 48 -10.58 8.54 6.83
CA GLY A 48 -11.76 9.33 6.40
C GLY A 48 -11.71 9.83 4.95
N ILE A 49 -10.62 9.61 4.21
CA ILE A 49 -10.48 9.95 2.78
C ILE A 49 -10.75 8.72 1.91
N VAL A 50 -10.13 7.59 2.28
CA VAL A 50 -10.25 6.34 1.53
C VAL A 50 -11.56 5.64 1.91
N GLY A 51 -12.45 5.49 0.92
CA GLY A 51 -13.71 4.75 1.04
C GLY A 51 -13.78 3.56 0.08
N GLU A 52 -14.95 2.91 0.04
CA GLU A 52 -15.18 1.66 -0.71
C GLU A 52 -14.76 1.74 -2.19
N ASN A 53 -15.01 2.88 -2.84
CA ASN A 53 -14.75 3.11 -4.26
C ASN A 53 -13.35 3.67 -4.56
N TYR A 54 -12.46 3.75 -3.56
CA TYR A 54 -11.12 4.27 -3.80
C TYR A 54 -10.27 3.26 -4.58
N GLU A 55 -9.54 3.75 -5.59
CA GLU A 55 -8.66 2.96 -6.46
C GLU A 55 -7.34 2.62 -5.75
N VAL A 56 -7.42 1.75 -4.74
CA VAL A 56 -6.29 1.35 -3.89
C VAL A 56 -5.15 0.75 -4.70
N ASP A 57 -5.47 -0.06 -5.70
CA ASP A 57 -4.46 -0.75 -6.50
C ASP A 57 -3.66 0.24 -7.36
N ASP A 58 -4.32 1.23 -7.96
CA ASP A 58 -3.66 2.29 -8.73
C ASP A 58 -2.80 3.18 -7.86
N PHE A 59 -3.32 3.57 -6.69
CA PHE A 59 -2.53 4.29 -5.69
C PHE A 59 -1.24 3.55 -5.33
N THR A 60 -1.34 2.25 -5.03
CA THR A 60 -0.18 1.44 -4.71
C THR A 60 0.77 1.26 -5.89
N ARG A 61 0.26 1.12 -7.12
CA ARG A 61 1.09 1.11 -8.33
C ARG A 61 1.89 2.41 -8.47
N GLY A 62 1.28 3.55 -8.17
CA GLY A 62 1.96 4.85 -8.16
C GLY A 62 3.08 4.93 -7.14
N ALA A 63 2.80 4.55 -5.89
CA ALA A 63 3.80 4.51 -4.84
C ALA A 63 4.98 3.57 -5.18
N GLN A 64 4.66 2.39 -5.73
CA GLN A 64 5.67 1.42 -6.16
C GLN A 64 6.53 1.95 -7.31
N ALA A 65 5.93 2.58 -8.32
CA ALA A 65 6.64 3.17 -9.46
C ALA A 65 7.62 4.26 -9.00
N TRP A 66 7.21 5.07 -8.02
CA TRP A 66 8.11 6.06 -7.42
C TRP A 66 9.32 5.40 -6.75
N TYR A 67 9.11 4.40 -5.88
CA TYR A 67 10.20 3.73 -5.16
C TYR A 67 11.12 2.89 -6.04
N ARG A 68 10.65 2.43 -7.21
CA ARG A 68 11.48 1.79 -8.23
C ARG A 68 12.30 2.79 -9.07
N GLY A 69 11.99 4.08 -8.96
CA GLY A 69 12.61 5.13 -9.76
C GLY A 69 12.10 5.19 -11.20
N ASP A 70 10.92 4.62 -11.46
CA ASP A 70 10.29 4.59 -12.80
C ASP A 70 9.78 5.99 -13.19
N ILE A 71 9.39 6.80 -12.19
CA ILE A 71 8.92 8.17 -12.38
C ILE A 71 10.10 9.13 -12.52
N LYS A 72 10.19 9.81 -13.67
CA LYS A 72 11.23 10.81 -13.95
C LYS A 72 10.79 12.26 -13.71
N THR A 73 9.49 12.49 -13.66
CA THR A 73 8.90 13.81 -13.40
C THR A 73 9.02 14.17 -11.91
N SER A 74 9.24 15.45 -11.61
CA SER A 74 9.31 15.93 -10.22
C SER A 74 7.97 15.78 -9.50
N ILE A 75 8.01 15.54 -8.19
CA ILE A 75 6.80 15.50 -7.34
C ILE A 75 6.00 16.81 -7.44
N ALA A 76 6.67 17.95 -7.55
CA ALA A 76 6.01 19.25 -7.69
C ALA A 76 5.14 19.32 -8.96
N ASN A 77 5.66 18.84 -10.10
CA ASN A 77 4.91 18.84 -11.36
C ASN A 77 3.75 17.84 -11.33
N ILE A 78 3.93 16.67 -10.71
CA ILE A 78 2.86 15.67 -10.59
C ILE A 78 1.74 16.20 -9.67
N ARG A 79 2.11 16.92 -8.59
CA ARG A 79 1.17 17.59 -7.70
C ARG A 79 0.39 18.69 -8.41
N ASP A 80 1.06 19.50 -9.24
CA ASP A 80 0.41 20.51 -10.07
C ASP A 80 -0.62 19.89 -11.01
N GLN A 81 -0.24 18.80 -11.69
CA GLN A 81 -1.16 18.05 -12.55
C GLN A 81 -2.37 17.50 -11.78
N LEU A 82 -2.16 16.93 -10.59
CA LEU A 82 -3.23 16.40 -9.72
C LEU A 82 -4.29 17.44 -9.38
N TYR A 83 -3.89 18.68 -9.05
CA TYR A 83 -4.83 19.69 -8.56
C TYR A 83 -5.45 20.55 -9.66
N ASN A 84 -4.80 20.65 -10.82
CA ASN A 84 -5.20 21.57 -11.88
C ASN A 84 -5.80 20.89 -13.11
N GLN A 85 -5.92 19.55 -13.13
CA GLN A 85 -6.47 18.81 -14.27
C GLN A 85 -7.56 17.84 -13.82
N LEU A 86 -8.67 17.81 -14.57
CA LEU A 86 -9.67 16.74 -14.46
C LEU A 86 -9.05 15.43 -14.96
N GLN A 87 -9.22 14.35 -14.20
CA GLN A 87 -8.61 13.05 -14.47
C GLN A 87 -9.57 11.93 -14.10
N ASP A 88 -9.42 10.80 -14.77
CA ASP A 88 -10.06 9.55 -14.38
C ASP A 88 -9.58 9.12 -12.98
N SER A 89 -10.43 8.39 -12.25
CA SER A 89 -10.20 8.03 -10.83
C SER A 89 -8.92 7.23 -10.63
N ASP A 90 -8.60 6.34 -11.56
CA ASP A 90 -7.41 5.49 -11.56
C ASP A 90 -6.12 6.31 -11.73
N LEU A 91 -6.11 7.24 -12.68
CA LEU A 91 -4.97 8.13 -12.92
C LEU A 91 -4.77 9.09 -11.74
N TYR A 92 -5.86 9.61 -11.19
CA TYR A 92 -5.83 10.43 -9.98
C TYR A 92 -5.21 9.66 -8.81
N ALA A 93 -5.67 8.42 -8.56
CA ALA A 93 -5.15 7.59 -7.49
C ALA A 93 -3.68 7.23 -7.70
N PHE A 94 -3.30 6.84 -8.93
CA PHE A 94 -1.90 6.56 -9.29
C PHE A 94 -1.00 7.75 -8.99
N ARG A 95 -1.34 8.94 -9.48
CA ARG A 95 -0.53 10.15 -9.22
C ARG A 95 -0.52 10.51 -7.73
N SER A 96 -1.63 10.34 -7.03
CA SER A 96 -1.71 10.54 -5.57
C SER A 96 -0.74 9.61 -4.83
N GLY A 97 -0.64 8.35 -5.25
CA GLY A 97 0.32 7.38 -4.72
C GLY A 97 1.78 7.78 -4.99
N VAL A 98 2.07 8.30 -6.18
CA VAL A 98 3.40 8.84 -6.51
C VAL A 98 3.76 10.02 -5.60
N VAL A 99 2.85 10.98 -5.44
CA VAL A 99 3.09 12.16 -4.59
C VAL A 99 3.30 11.75 -3.14
N PHE A 100 2.42 10.90 -2.60
CA PHE A 100 2.54 10.40 -1.24
C PHE A 100 3.88 9.69 -0.98
N ALA A 101 4.27 8.77 -1.87
CA ALA A 101 5.54 8.06 -1.75
C ALA A 101 6.76 9.01 -1.84
N GLY A 102 6.70 10.01 -2.71
CA GLY A 102 7.74 11.04 -2.83
C GLY A 102 7.87 11.92 -1.60
N GLU A 103 6.74 12.35 -1.02
CA GLU A 103 6.74 13.10 0.22
C GLU A 103 7.26 12.26 1.40
N LEU A 104 6.85 11.00 1.48
CA LEU A 104 7.31 10.08 2.52
C LEU A 104 8.82 9.85 2.46
N GLN A 105 9.37 9.60 1.26
CA GLN A 105 10.82 9.53 1.05
C GLN A 105 11.52 10.81 1.50
N ASN A 106 11.02 11.98 1.09
CA ASN A 106 11.62 13.27 1.46
C ASN A 106 11.61 13.50 2.96
N ASN A 107 10.52 13.12 3.65
CA ASN A 107 10.40 13.24 5.10
C ASN A 107 11.42 12.34 5.81
N PHE A 108 11.59 11.10 5.37
CA PHE A 108 12.58 10.19 5.92
C PHE A 108 14.02 10.69 5.69
N SER A 109 14.33 11.20 4.51
CA SER A 109 15.65 11.81 4.23
C SER A 109 15.93 13.05 5.08
N ARG A 110 14.90 13.79 5.52
CA ARG A 110 15.05 14.95 6.42
C ARG A 110 15.30 14.55 7.88
N LEU A 111 14.73 13.43 8.33
CA LEU A 111 14.94 12.89 9.67
C LEU A 111 16.41 12.52 9.86
N ASN A 112 16.99 11.74 8.97
CA ASN A 112 18.41 11.44 8.94
C ASN A 112 18.82 11.19 7.48
N GLN A 113 19.98 11.71 7.05
CA GLN A 113 20.45 11.58 5.67
C GLN A 113 20.56 10.11 5.23
N ASN A 114 20.84 9.20 6.17
CA ASN A 114 20.93 7.76 5.94
C ASN A 114 19.62 7.01 6.18
N CYS A 115 18.58 7.64 6.74
CA CYS A 115 17.35 6.91 7.07
C CYS A 115 16.75 6.25 5.82
N TRP A 116 16.65 6.98 4.71
CA TRP A 116 16.08 6.44 3.48
C TRP A 116 16.82 5.20 2.96
N SER A 117 18.15 5.15 3.07
CA SER A 117 18.92 4.00 2.58
C SER A 117 18.73 2.75 3.45
N LEU A 118 18.37 2.91 4.73
CA LEU A 118 18.12 1.82 5.68
C LEU A 118 16.74 1.16 5.52
N LEU A 119 15.82 1.78 4.77
CA LEU A 119 14.45 1.27 4.59
C LEU A 119 14.34 0.30 3.40
N ASN A 120 13.54 -0.73 3.56
CA ASN A 120 13.21 -1.72 2.55
C ASN A 120 11.98 -1.28 1.74
N LYS A 121 12.18 -0.95 0.46
CA LYS A 121 11.16 -0.33 -0.41
C LYS A 121 9.98 -1.27 -0.70
N PRO A 122 10.19 -2.58 -0.94
CA PRO A 122 9.09 -3.53 -1.00
C PRO A 122 8.23 -3.53 0.26
N SER A 123 8.85 -3.51 1.46
CA SER A 123 8.12 -3.50 2.74
C SER A 123 7.39 -2.17 2.98
N LEU A 124 7.98 -1.02 2.59
CA LEU A 124 7.27 0.27 2.57
C LEU A 124 6.02 0.17 1.68
N THR A 125 6.17 -0.39 0.47
CA THR A 125 5.05 -0.55 -0.48
C THR A 125 3.97 -1.47 0.07
N GLN A 126 4.35 -2.58 0.72
CA GLN A 126 3.41 -3.49 1.36
C GLN A 126 2.64 -2.80 2.49
N GLY A 127 3.33 -2.04 3.36
CA GLY A 127 2.69 -1.29 4.45
C GLY A 127 1.67 -0.26 3.93
N ILE A 128 2.01 0.46 2.85
CA ILE A 128 1.09 1.38 2.17
C ILE A 128 -0.13 0.62 1.63
N TYR A 129 0.09 -0.48 0.91
CA TYR A 129 -0.99 -1.24 0.27
C TYR A 129 -1.95 -1.82 1.30
N ASP A 130 -1.44 -2.44 2.35
CA ASP A 130 -2.25 -3.02 3.42
C ASP A 130 -3.05 -1.93 4.14
N ALA A 131 -2.43 -0.79 4.49
CA ALA A 131 -3.13 0.34 5.10
C ALA A 131 -4.27 0.86 4.23
N MET A 132 -4.05 1.06 2.92
CA MET A 132 -5.08 1.52 2.00
C MET A 132 -6.24 0.51 1.87
N ARG A 133 -5.94 -0.79 1.87
CA ARG A 133 -6.97 -1.84 1.84
C ARG A 133 -7.77 -1.91 3.14
N ASP A 134 -7.09 -1.75 4.27
CA ASP A 134 -7.70 -1.77 5.59
C ASP A 134 -8.58 -0.53 5.80
N LEU A 135 -8.11 0.65 5.39
CA LEU A 135 -8.91 1.88 5.33
C LEU A 135 -10.17 1.70 4.50
N ARG A 136 -10.04 1.18 3.27
CA ARG A 136 -11.18 0.93 2.37
C ARG A 136 -12.22 -0.03 2.96
N ARG A 137 -11.80 -0.94 3.84
CA ARG A 137 -12.65 -1.98 4.44
C ARG A 137 -13.11 -1.66 5.85
N ASP A 138 -12.71 -0.50 6.39
CA ASP A 138 -12.88 -0.13 7.79
C ASP A 138 -12.36 -1.22 8.76
N ARG A 139 -11.12 -1.66 8.50
CA ARG A 139 -10.42 -2.72 9.26
C ARG A 139 -8.99 -2.31 9.62
N VAL A 140 -8.79 -1.02 9.86
CA VAL A 140 -7.51 -0.48 10.30
C VAL A 140 -7.07 -1.19 11.59
N ARG A 141 -5.79 -1.58 11.63
CA ARG A 141 -5.18 -2.19 12.81
C ARG A 141 -5.25 -1.25 14.01
N GLU A 142 -5.35 -1.82 15.21
CA GLU A 142 -5.37 -1.05 16.45
C GLU A 142 -4.13 -0.18 16.62
N GLU A 143 -4.27 0.98 17.26
CA GLU A 143 -3.18 1.94 17.48
C GLU A 143 -1.97 1.31 18.20
N ASN A 144 -2.24 0.37 19.11
CA ASN A 144 -1.27 -0.37 19.92
C ASN A 144 -0.96 -1.78 19.37
N ASP A 145 -1.21 -2.04 18.09
CA ASP A 145 -0.80 -3.30 17.45
C ASP A 145 0.69 -3.59 17.75
N PRO A 146 1.04 -4.74 18.37
CA PRO A 146 2.41 -5.00 18.83
C PRO A 146 3.43 -5.03 17.69
N TYR A 147 3.03 -5.49 16.49
CA TYR A 147 3.92 -5.54 15.34
C TYR A 147 4.20 -4.13 14.80
N LEU A 148 3.17 -3.29 14.70
CA LEU A 148 3.33 -1.88 14.30
C LEU A 148 4.16 -1.11 15.33
N THR A 149 3.88 -1.30 16.61
CA THR A 149 4.60 -0.62 17.71
C THR A 149 6.09 -0.97 17.69
N ALA A 150 6.43 -2.26 17.68
CA ALA A 150 7.82 -2.70 17.65
C ALA A 150 8.54 -2.27 16.37
N GLY A 151 7.88 -2.32 15.21
CA GLY A 151 8.45 -1.84 13.95
C GLY A 151 8.73 -0.34 13.98
N THR A 152 7.82 0.47 14.51
CA THR A 152 8.01 1.92 14.61
C THR A 152 9.08 2.30 15.63
N GLU A 153 9.21 1.56 16.74
CA GLU A 153 10.34 1.73 17.66
C GLU A 153 11.69 1.45 16.96
N GLN A 154 11.78 0.36 16.19
CA GLN A 154 12.97 0.07 15.38
C GLN A 154 13.22 1.18 14.35
N PHE A 155 12.19 1.71 13.69
CA PHE A 155 12.33 2.85 12.79
C PHE A 155 12.95 4.05 13.51
N LEU A 156 12.41 4.43 14.67
CA LEU A 156 12.89 5.57 15.44
C LEU A 156 14.34 5.38 15.90
N GLN A 157 14.74 4.18 16.33
CA GLN A 157 16.12 3.89 16.71
C GLN A 157 17.12 4.08 15.56
N ASN A 158 16.70 3.81 14.32
CA ASN A 158 17.58 3.86 13.14
C ASN A 158 17.55 5.22 12.42
N CYS A 159 16.43 5.93 12.50
CA CYS A 159 16.17 7.13 11.69
C CYS A 159 16.13 8.44 12.48
N ARG A 160 16.07 8.40 13.81
CA ARG A 160 16.12 9.60 14.64
C ARG A 160 17.56 10.15 14.68
N LYS A 161 17.70 11.48 14.68
CA LYS A 161 18.98 12.16 14.86
C LYS A 161 19.51 11.96 16.28
#